data_AF-A0A7K0XIS6-F1
#
_entry.id   AF-A0A7K0XIS6-F1
#
_cell.length_a   1.000
_cell.length_b   1.000
_cell.length_c   1.000
_cell.angle_alpha   90.00
_cell.angle_beta   90.00
_cell.angle_gamma   90.00
#
_symmetry.space_group_name_H-M   'P 1'
#
loop_
_entity.id
_entity.type
_entity.pdbx_description
1 polymer ?
#
loop_
_entity_poly.entity_id
_entity_poly.type
_entity_poly.pdbx_seq_one_letter_code
_entity_poly.pdbx_strand_id
1 'polypeptide(L)'
;MRLTSAYNKFFPAYLKGLKKRGWPVTAYSVHLYPNSLGTPADRVAYIATVRQSLAAAGAPAKPLWDTEVNYGLAGPGSSNPKVNIDGDQAAAWVSQTYLDSARLGIDRTYWYSFTPSPYSLLGIQMIPGSAGALGYATTYGWMVGGSVTCATAAVNTCTIVKNGATSTVAWASTGSGSFVVPDGATNSVTAMNVSTPVTAGQTVTIGSMPTWFGAS
;
A
#
# COMPACT_ATOMS: atom_id res chain seq x y z
N MET A 1 -15.79 -2.74 -0.83
CA MET A 1 -15.42 -3.29 0.50
C MET A 1 -15.55 -4.81 0.46
N ARG A 2 -14.70 -5.54 1.18
CA ARG A 2 -14.77 -7.03 1.25
C ARG A 2 -16.07 -7.51 1.90
N LEU A 3 -16.43 -6.92 3.03
CA LEU A 3 -17.65 -7.25 3.79
C LEU A 3 -18.66 -6.09 3.72
N THR A 4 -19.13 -5.76 2.51
CA THR A 4 -19.99 -4.58 2.26
C THR A 4 -21.24 -4.54 3.17
N SER A 5 -21.95 -5.66 3.34
CA SER A 5 -23.14 -5.71 4.20
C SER A 5 -22.82 -5.39 5.66
N ALA A 6 -21.76 -6.00 6.21
CA ALA A 6 -21.31 -5.71 7.57
C ALA A 6 -20.84 -4.26 7.71
N TYR A 7 -20.06 -3.76 6.74
CA TYR A 7 -19.59 -2.37 6.72
C TYR A 7 -20.77 -1.40 6.75
N ASN A 8 -21.74 -1.57 5.86
CA ASN A 8 -22.92 -0.69 5.75
C ASN A 8 -23.80 -0.74 7.01
N LYS A 9 -23.86 -1.87 7.69
CA LYS A 9 -24.62 -2.03 8.93
C LYS A 9 -23.92 -1.39 10.13
N PHE A 10 -22.63 -1.67 10.33
CA PHE A 10 -21.93 -1.36 11.57
C PHE A 10 -21.21 -0.01 11.54
N PHE A 11 -20.53 0.34 10.44
CA PHE A 11 -19.66 1.51 10.42
C PHE A 11 -20.44 2.83 10.52
N PRO A 12 -21.55 3.06 9.78
CA PRO A 12 -22.36 4.26 9.96
C PRO A 12 -22.96 4.38 11.37
N ALA A 13 -23.41 3.28 11.97
CA ALA A 13 -23.93 3.26 13.33
C ALA A 13 -22.85 3.61 14.36
N TYR A 14 -21.64 3.08 14.19
CA TYR A 14 -20.47 3.40 14.99
C TYR A 14 -20.12 4.89 14.90
N LEU A 15 -20.03 5.46 13.68
CA LEU A 15 -19.73 6.88 13.49
C LEU A 15 -20.81 7.79 14.10
N LYS A 16 -22.10 7.43 13.99
CA LYS A 16 -23.20 8.13 14.68
C LYS A 16 -23.02 8.08 16.20
N GLY A 17 -22.59 6.93 16.73
CA GLY A 17 -22.26 6.74 18.14
C GLY A 17 -21.09 7.60 18.62
N LEU A 18 -20.03 7.73 17.80
CA LEU A 18 -18.91 8.62 18.08
C LEU A 18 -19.31 10.09 18.04
N LYS A 19 -20.09 10.50 17.03
CA LYS A 19 -20.59 11.88 16.90
C LYS A 19 -21.40 12.32 18.12
N LYS A 20 -22.30 11.45 18.62
CA LYS A 20 -23.07 11.69 19.85
C LYS A 20 -22.21 11.89 21.10
N ARG A 21 -20.98 11.37 21.09
CA ARG A 21 -20.03 11.45 22.20
C ARG A 21 -18.95 12.51 21.98
N GLY A 22 -19.07 13.35 20.95
CA GLY A 22 -18.08 14.39 20.64
C GLY A 22 -16.75 13.84 20.08
N TRP A 23 -16.78 12.69 19.39
CA TRP A 23 -15.60 12.06 18.77
C TRP A 23 -14.45 11.81 19.77
N PRO A 24 -14.66 11.00 20.82
CA PRO A 24 -13.69 10.78 21.91
C PRO A 24 -12.56 9.80 21.51
N VAL A 25 -12.10 9.88 20.26
CA VAL A 25 -11.04 9.05 19.69
C VAL A 25 -9.91 9.94 19.20
N THR A 26 -8.68 9.42 19.22
CA THR A 26 -7.49 10.13 18.72
C THR A 26 -7.15 9.74 17.28
N ALA A 27 -7.60 8.58 16.82
CA ALA A 27 -7.44 8.10 15.46
C ALA A 27 -8.66 7.26 15.05
N TYR A 28 -8.82 7.05 13.74
CA TYR A 28 -9.72 6.06 13.17
C TYR A 28 -8.89 4.83 12.79
N SER A 29 -9.37 3.63 13.10
CA SER A 29 -8.74 2.39 12.65
C SER A 29 -9.66 1.61 11.72
N VAL A 30 -9.05 0.97 10.72
CA VAL A 30 -9.72 0.11 9.74
C VAL A 30 -8.83 -1.08 9.41
N HIS A 31 -9.43 -2.21 9.02
CA HIS A 31 -8.72 -3.37 8.50
C HIS A 31 -9.06 -3.52 7.03
N LEU A 32 -8.13 -3.19 6.14
CA LEU A 32 -8.41 -3.03 4.71
C LEU A 32 -8.02 -4.23 3.86
N TYR A 33 -8.28 -5.45 4.36
CA TYR A 33 -8.17 -6.67 3.56
C TYR A 33 -9.11 -6.62 2.35
N PRO A 34 -8.59 -6.73 1.12
CA PRO A 34 -9.43 -7.00 -0.05
C PRO A 34 -10.13 -8.36 0.06
N ASN A 35 -11.09 -8.59 -0.84
CA ASN A 35 -11.55 -9.95 -1.14
C ASN A 35 -10.35 -10.85 -1.50
N SER A 36 -10.51 -12.17 -1.43
CA SER A 36 -9.37 -13.07 -1.59
C SER A 36 -8.71 -12.97 -2.99
N LEU A 37 -9.50 -12.65 -4.01
CA LEU A 37 -9.02 -12.36 -5.38
C LEU A 37 -8.70 -10.88 -5.62
N GLY A 38 -8.83 -10.05 -4.58
CA GLY A 38 -8.60 -8.61 -4.65
C GLY A 38 -7.11 -8.25 -4.59
N THR A 39 -6.83 -7.02 -5.00
CA THR A 39 -5.50 -6.48 -5.28
C THR A 39 -5.24 -5.21 -4.44
N PRO A 40 -4.03 -4.65 -4.47
CA PRO A 40 -3.76 -3.33 -3.87
C PRO A 40 -4.68 -2.22 -4.39
N ALA A 41 -5.11 -2.27 -5.66
CA ALA A 41 -6.06 -1.31 -6.22
C ALA A 41 -7.44 -1.37 -5.53
N ASP A 42 -7.91 -2.56 -5.14
CA ASP A 42 -9.12 -2.70 -4.35
C ASP A 42 -8.98 -2.05 -2.98
N ARG A 43 -7.83 -2.23 -2.33
CA ARG A 43 -7.52 -1.55 -1.05
C ARG A 43 -7.56 -0.03 -1.21
N VAL A 44 -6.99 0.52 -2.28
CA VAL A 44 -7.07 1.96 -2.59
C VAL A 44 -8.52 2.44 -2.68
N ALA A 45 -9.39 1.69 -3.38
CA ALA A 45 -10.83 2.02 -3.45
C ALA A 45 -11.51 1.93 -2.07
N TYR A 46 -11.05 1.03 -1.20
CA TYR A 46 -11.60 0.89 0.15
C TYR A 46 -11.19 2.09 1.03
N ILE A 47 -9.96 2.59 0.92
CA ILE A 47 -9.53 3.83 1.59
C ILE A 47 -10.44 5.00 1.20
N ALA A 48 -10.71 5.17 -0.09
CA ALA A 48 -11.60 6.22 -0.59
C ALA A 48 -13.02 6.11 0.03
N THR A 49 -13.56 4.89 0.10
CA THR A 49 -14.88 4.64 0.71
C THR A 49 -14.90 4.98 2.21
N VAL A 50 -13.84 4.64 2.97
CA VAL A 50 -13.72 4.99 4.40
C VAL A 50 -13.69 6.51 4.56
N ARG A 51 -12.86 7.20 3.78
CA ARG A 51 -12.75 8.67 3.82
C ARG A 51 -14.09 9.34 3.51
N GLN A 52 -14.80 8.86 2.48
CA GLN A 52 -16.13 9.36 2.14
C GLN A 52 -17.12 9.15 3.30
N SER A 53 -17.07 8.00 3.96
CA SER A 53 -17.94 7.68 5.10
C SER A 53 -17.67 8.57 6.32
N LEU A 54 -16.38 8.84 6.62
CA LEU A 54 -15.97 9.78 7.66
C LEU A 54 -16.44 11.20 7.35
N ALA A 55 -16.23 11.66 6.11
CA ALA A 55 -16.66 12.98 5.66
C ALA A 55 -18.20 13.13 5.76
N ALA A 56 -18.96 12.14 5.28
CA ALA A 56 -20.42 12.14 5.35
C ALA A 56 -20.95 12.16 6.79
N ALA A 57 -20.22 11.57 7.74
CA ALA A 57 -20.57 11.63 9.16
C ALA A 57 -20.26 13.00 9.81
N GLY A 58 -19.48 13.85 9.14
CA GLY A 58 -18.91 15.07 9.73
C GLY A 58 -17.85 14.75 10.79
N ALA A 59 -17.04 13.72 10.52
CA ALA A 59 -15.93 13.35 11.37
C ALA A 59 -14.84 14.43 11.32
N PRO A 60 -14.27 14.83 12.47
CA PRO A 60 -13.11 15.73 12.50
C PRO A 60 -11.90 15.09 11.80
N ALA A 61 -11.00 15.94 11.28
CA ALA A 61 -9.71 15.48 10.77
C ALA A 61 -8.89 14.87 11.92
N LYS A 62 -8.69 13.55 11.85
CA LYS A 62 -7.84 12.77 12.75
C LYS A 62 -7.08 11.73 11.93
N PRO A 63 -5.94 11.23 12.44
CA PRO A 63 -5.19 10.16 11.79
C PRO A 63 -6.06 8.97 11.41
N LEU A 64 -5.81 8.38 10.24
CA LEU A 64 -6.43 7.13 9.79
C LEU A 64 -5.37 6.03 9.75
N TRP A 65 -5.60 4.95 10.50
CA TRP A 65 -4.69 3.81 10.60
C TRP A 65 -5.31 2.59 9.93
N ASP A 66 -4.56 1.97 9.03
CA ASP A 66 -4.86 0.62 8.56
C ASP A 66 -4.17 -0.38 9.47
N THR A 67 -4.89 -0.87 10.47
CA THR A 67 -4.32 -1.69 11.55
C THR A 67 -4.15 -3.15 11.18
N GLU A 68 -4.72 -3.60 10.06
CA GLU A 68 -4.45 -4.92 9.51
C GLU A 68 -4.68 -4.98 8.00
N VAL A 69 -3.64 -5.42 7.26
CA VAL A 69 -3.73 -5.69 5.83
C VAL A 69 -2.86 -6.89 5.43
N ASN A 70 -3.42 -7.72 4.55
CA ASN A 70 -2.76 -8.73 3.71
C ASN A 70 -3.74 -9.08 2.57
N TYR A 71 -3.33 -9.96 1.66
CA TYR A 71 -4.05 -10.33 0.45
C TYR A 71 -4.16 -11.86 0.36
N GLY A 72 -5.11 -12.36 -0.42
CA GLY A 72 -5.28 -13.80 -0.64
C GLY A 72 -5.89 -14.57 0.54
N LEU A 73 -6.33 -13.91 1.62
CA LEU A 73 -7.01 -14.59 2.73
C LEU A 73 -8.38 -15.08 2.28
N ALA A 74 -8.72 -16.34 2.59
CA ALA A 74 -10.05 -16.88 2.34
C ALA A 74 -11.14 -16.02 2.98
N GLY A 75 -12.25 -15.86 2.29
CA GLY A 75 -13.45 -15.18 2.78
C GLY A 75 -14.63 -16.13 2.94
N PRO A 76 -15.79 -15.61 3.38
CA PRO A 76 -17.01 -16.40 3.43
C PRO A 76 -17.43 -16.89 2.03
N GLY A 77 -17.83 -18.16 1.95
CA GLY A 77 -18.31 -18.80 0.73
C GLY A 77 -17.21 -19.28 -0.22
N SER A 78 -17.57 -20.18 -1.14
CA SER A 78 -16.64 -20.82 -2.07
C SER A 78 -16.05 -19.88 -3.13
N SER A 79 -16.67 -18.73 -3.38
CA SER A 79 -16.19 -17.71 -4.32
C SER A 79 -15.02 -16.87 -3.80
N ASN A 80 -14.65 -17.03 -2.52
CA ASN A 80 -13.52 -16.33 -1.90
C ASN A 80 -12.47 -17.33 -1.40
N PRO A 81 -11.86 -18.15 -2.28
CA PRO A 81 -10.88 -19.15 -1.88
C PRO A 81 -9.60 -18.49 -1.37
N LYS A 82 -8.83 -19.21 -0.56
CA LYS A 82 -7.47 -18.79 -0.21
C LYS A 82 -6.58 -18.76 -1.46
N VAL A 83 -5.76 -17.73 -1.60
CA VAL A 83 -4.81 -17.56 -2.72
C VAL A 83 -3.40 -17.40 -2.15
N ASN A 84 -2.46 -18.18 -2.66
CA ASN A 84 -1.03 -17.95 -2.43
C ASN A 84 -0.54 -16.85 -3.37
N ILE A 85 0.17 -15.88 -2.82
CA ILE A 85 0.80 -14.80 -3.59
C ILE A 85 2.26 -14.77 -3.17
N ASP A 86 3.15 -15.07 -4.10
CA ASP A 86 4.59 -15.24 -3.87
C ASP A 86 5.42 -14.45 -4.90
N GLY A 87 6.75 -14.63 -4.84
CA GLY A 87 7.71 -14.01 -5.77
C GLY A 87 7.55 -12.50 -5.93
N ASP A 88 7.80 -12.03 -7.15
CA ASP A 88 7.72 -10.62 -7.52
C ASP A 88 6.37 -9.98 -7.18
N GLN A 89 5.28 -10.73 -7.32
CA GLN A 89 3.94 -10.23 -7.02
C GLN A 89 3.78 -9.93 -5.53
N ALA A 90 4.26 -10.80 -4.65
CA ALA A 90 4.24 -10.57 -3.21
C ALA A 90 5.05 -9.32 -2.82
N ALA A 91 6.27 -9.17 -3.36
CA ALA A 91 7.10 -8.01 -3.10
C ALA A 91 6.47 -6.71 -3.61
N ALA A 92 5.92 -6.75 -4.83
CA ALA A 92 5.23 -5.62 -5.44
C ALA A 92 4.01 -5.19 -4.61
N TRP A 93 3.17 -6.13 -4.17
CA TRP A 93 1.94 -5.81 -3.43
C TRP A 93 2.23 -5.30 -2.03
N VAL A 94 3.25 -5.83 -1.36
CA VAL A 94 3.74 -5.27 -0.09
C VAL A 94 4.23 -3.85 -0.30
N SER A 95 5.09 -3.60 -1.30
CA SER A 95 5.64 -2.28 -1.58
C SER A 95 4.55 -1.26 -1.92
N GLN A 96 3.64 -1.61 -2.83
CA GLN A 96 2.48 -0.79 -3.17
C GLN A 96 1.63 -0.45 -1.94
N THR A 97 1.44 -1.38 -1.01
CA THR A 97 0.63 -1.14 0.19
C THR A 97 1.16 0.02 1.02
N TYR A 98 2.47 0.11 1.23
CA TYR A 98 3.08 1.21 2.00
C TYR A 98 3.18 2.50 1.18
N LEU A 99 3.51 2.41 -0.10
CA LEU A 99 3.57 3.57 -1.00
C LEU A 99 2.18 4.21 -1.20
N ASP A 100 1.14 3.41 -1.40
CA ASP A 100 -0.25 3.89 -1.48
C ASP A 100 -0.72 4.47 -0.14
N SER A 101 -0.25 3.93 0.98
CA SER A 101 -0.57 4.48 2.30
C SER A 101 0.02 5.88 2.47
N ALA A 102 1.29 6.08 2.08
CA ALA A 102 1.89 7.41 2.04
C ALA A 102 1.16 8.34 1.06
N ARG A 103 0.89 7.87 -0.16
CA ARG A 103 0.19 8.62 -1.21
C ARG A 103 -1.21 9.07 -0.81
N LEU A 104 -1.93 8.23 -0.06
CA LEU A 104 -3.32 8.47 0.32
C LEU A 104 -3.47 9.00 1.74
N GLY A 105 -2.36 9.35 2.41
CA GLY A 105 -2.36 9.95 3.75
C GLY A 105 -2.89 9.02 4.85
N ILE A 106 -2.58 7.73 4.77
CA ILE A 106 -2.77 6.78 5.88
C ILE A 106 -1.56 6.92 6.81
N ASP A 107 -1.78 7.36 8.04
CA ASP A 107 -0.71 7.70 8.97
C ASP A 107 0.06 6.47 9.46
N ARG A 108 -0.62 5.32 9.57
CA ARG A 108 -0.01 4.06 10.00
C ARG A 108 -0.63 2.88 9.24
N THR A 109 0.21 1.95 8.81
CA THR A 109 -0.22 0.71 8.16
C THR A 109 0.53 -0.46 8.77
N TYR A 110 -0.22 -1.48 9.17
CA TYR A 110 0.29 -2.65 9.87
C TYR A 110 0.00 -3.90 9.05
N TRP A 111 1.05 -4.59 8.63
CA TRP A 111 0.92 -5.83 7.89
C TRP A 111 0.54 -6.99 8.80
N TYR A 112 -0.45 -7.77 8.40
CA TYR A 112 -0.84 -8.99 9.09
C TYR A 112 -0.41 -10.21 8.28
N SER A 113 0.64 -10.93 8.63
CA SER A 113 1.47 -10.78 9.81
C SER A 113 2.89 -11.27 9.51
N PHE A 114 3.85 -10.79 10.30
CA PHE A 114 5.19 -11.37 10.35
C PHE A 114 5.16 -12.65 11.19
N THR A 115 5.68 -13.74 10.66
CA THR A 115 5.69 -15.06 11.33
C THR A 115 7.07 -15.71 11.20
N PRO A 116 7.49 -16.60 12.12
CA PRO A 116 8.77 -17.30 12.02
C PRO A 116 8.77 -18.40 10.95
N SER A 117 7.59 -18.91 10.57
CA SER A 117 7.39 -19.99 9.60
C SER A 117 6.09 -19.76 8.82
N PRO A 118 5.87 -20.48 7.70
CA PRO A 118 4.67 -20.31 6.88
C PRO A 118 3.39 -20.43 7.70
N TYR A 119 2.48 -19.47 7.54
CA TYR A 119 1.16 -19.51 8.16
C TYR A 119 0.09 -19.68 7.10
N SER A 120 -0.64 -20.80 7.17
CA SER A 120 -1.58 -21.26 6.13
C SER A 120 -2.72 -20.28 5.84
N LEU A 121 -3.06 -19.43 6.80
CA LEU A 121 -4.08 -18.39 6.66
C LEU A 121 -3.68 -17.30 5.65
N LEU A 122 -2.39 -16.95 5.59
CA LEU A 122 -1.92 -15.79 4.83
C LEU A 122 -1.73 -16.13 3.36
N GLY A 123 -2.11 -15.20 2.47
CA GLY A 123 -1.80 -15.32 1.05
C GLY A 123 -0.39 -14.86 0.73
N ILE A 124 0.02 -13.70 1.23
CA ILE A 124 1.42 -13.26 1.21
C ILE A 124 2.06 -13.58 2.56
N GLN A 125 3.18 -14.32 2.51
CA GLN A 125 3.98 -14.65 3.69
C GLN A 125 4.99 -13.54 3.99
N MET A 126 5.16 -13.23 5.28
CA MET A 126 6.23 -12.38 5.80
C MET A 126 7.11 -13.19 6.75
N ILE A 127 7.73 -14.21 6.19
CA ILE A 127 8.70 -15.09 6.88
C ILE A 127 10.12 -14.71 6.44
N PRO A 128 11.17 -15.08 7.21
CA PRO A 128 12.55 -14.84 6.80
C PRO A 128 12.83 -15.35 5.37
N GLY A 129 13.41 -14.51 4.52
CA GLY A 129 13.74 -14.83 3.13
C GLY A 129 12.56 -14.82 2.14
N SER A 130 11.33 -14.58 2.58
CA SER A 130 10.19 -14.45 1.66
C SER A 130 10.27 -13.17 0.81
N ALA A 131 9.72 -13.24 -0.40
CA ALA A 131 9.63 -12.08 -1.28
C ALA A 131 8.78 -10.94 -0.68
N GLY A 132 7.73 -11.27 0.08
CA GLY A 132 6.96 -10.27 0.81
C GLY A 132 7.81 -9.50 1.83
N ALA A 133 8.62 -10.22 2.63
CA ALA A 133 9.53 -9.60 3.59
C ALA A 133 10.62 -8.76 2.91
N LEU A 134 11.14 -9.22 1.75
CA LEU A 134 12.08 -8.44 0.94
C LEU A 134 11.44 -7.16 0.42
N GLY A 135 10.23 -7.22 -0.17
CA GLY A 135 9.49 -6.05 -0.65
C GLY A 135 9.26 -5.01 0.45
N TYR A 136 8.96 -5.47 1.68
CA TYR A 136 8.88 -4.59 2.86
C TYR A 136 10.22 -3.92 3.16
N ALA A 137 11.29 -4.71 3.31
CA ALA A 137 12.61 -4.20 3.67
C ALA A 137 13.16 -3.20 2.64
N THR A 138 12.99 -3.50 1.35
CA THR A 138 13.40 -2.62 0.24
C THR A 138 12.64 -1.28 0.31
N THR A 139 11.31 -1.34 0.43
CA THR A 139 10.46 -0.13 0.49
C THR A 139 10.74 0.71 1.73
N TYR A 140 10.96 0.04 2.87
CA TYR A 140 11.38 0.68 4.11
C TYR A 140 12.72 1.42 3.93
N GLY A 141 13.70 0.77 3.27
CA GLY A 141 15.01 1.34 2.98
C GLY A 141 14.93 2.62 2.13
N TRP A 142 14.01 2.66 1.16
CA TRP A 142 13.76 3.87 0.37
C TRP A 142 13.17 4.99 1.23
N MET A 143 12.08 4.71 1.96
CA MET A 143 11.23 5.76 2.54
C MET A 143 11.70 6.25 3.92
N VAL A 144 12.12 5.35 4.80
CA VAL A 144 12.28 5.68 6.23
C VAL A 144 13.51 6.55 6.45
N GLY A 145 13.35 7.59 7.26
CA GLY A 145 14.36 8.62 7.51
C GLY A 145 14.44 9.70 6.42
N GLY A 146 13.62 9.60 5.36
CA GLY A 146 13.44 10.64 4.35
C GLY A 146 12.09 11.35 4.46
N SER A 147 11.97 12.52 3.84
CA SER A 147 10.66 13.13 3.59
C SER A 147 10.08 12.57 2.30
N VAL A 148 8.82 12.11 2.37
CA VAL A 148 8.12 11.47 1.23
C VAL A 148 6.97 12.36 0.79
N THR A 149 6.91 12.68 -0.50
CA THR A 149 5.78 13.41 -1.12
C THR A 149 5.33 12.66 -2.36
N CYS A 150 4.04 12.37 -2.47
CA CYS A 150 3.54 11.52 -3.54
C CYS A 150 2.49 12.21 -4.41
N ALA A 151 2.41 11.79 -5.67
CA ALA A 151 1.42 12.22 -6.64
C ALA A 151 0.62 11.03 -7.17
N THR A 152 -0.67 11.25 -7.43
CA THR A 152 -1.55 10.26 -8.05
C THR A 152 -1.70 10.58 -9.52
N ALA A 153 -1.43 9.60 -10.38
CA ALA A 153 -1.64 9.66 -11.83
C ALA A 153 -1.79 8.24 -12.38
N ALA A 154 -1.75 8.05 -13.71
CA ALA A 154 -1.72 6.72 -14.31
C ALA A 154 -0.50 5.91 -13.81
N VAL A 155 0.65 6.57 -13.68
CA VAL A 155 1.81 6.10 -12.92
C VAL A 155 1.91 6.97 -11.68
N ASN A 156 1.64 6.39 -10.52
CA ASN A 156 1.85 7.06 -9.25
C ASN A 156 3.34 7.29 -9.02
N THR A 157 3.67 8.36 -8.31
CA THR A 157 5.04 8.63 -7.90
C THR A 157 5.11 9.00 -6.43
N CYS A 158 6.24 8.70 -5.80
CA CYS A 158 6.66 9.31 -4.54
C CYS A 158 8.08 9.84 -4.70
N THR A 159 8.25 11.14 -4.56
CA THR A 159 9.55 11.78 -4.40
C THR A 159 10.01 11.61 -2.96
N ILE A 160 11.25 11.15 -2.80
CA ILE A 160 11.88 10.90 -1.51
C ILE A 160 13.13 11.76 -1.44
N VAL A 161 13.20 12.61 -0.42
CA VAL A 161 14.41 13.37 -0.07
C VAL A 161 14.99 12.77 1.21
N LYS A 162 16.19 12.19 1.11
CA LYS A 162 16.86 11.48 2.20
C LYS A 162 18.36 11.74 2.13
N ASN A 163 18.96 12.17 3.25
CA ASN A 163 20.39 12.48 3.34
C ASN A 163 20.90 13.47 2.26
N GLY A 164 20.09 14.46 1.90
CA GLY A 164 20.43 15.44 0.86
C GLY A 164 20.29 14.94 -0.58
N ALA A 165 19.94 13.66 -0.80
CA ALA A 165 19.69 13.10 -2.11
C ALA A 165 18.18 13.03 -2.39
N THR A 166 17.81 13.34 -3.64
CA THR A 166 16.44 13.19 -4.14
C THR A 166 16.34 11.95 -5.01
N SER A 167 15.27 11.19 -4.81
CA SER A 167 14.95 10.02 -5.61
C SER A 167 13.43 9.93 -5.85
N THR A 168 13.01 9.11 -6.80
CA THR A 168 11.59 8.92 -7.12
C THR A 168 11.25 7.45 -7.18
N VAL A 169 10.19 7.02 -6.52
CA VAL A 169 9.58 5.71 -6.73
C VAL A 169 8.38 5.86 -7.64
N ALA A 170 8.24 5.01 -8.66
CA ALA A 170 7.11 5.00 -9.59
C ALA A 170 6.44 3.61 -9.65
N TRP A 171 5.11 3.59 -9.72
CA TRP A 171 4.30 2.36 -9.90
C TRP A 171 2.92 2.67 -10.48
N ALA A 172 2.33 1.73 -11.20
CA ALA A 172 0.93 1.78 -11.61
C ALA A 172 0.08 0.90 -10.67
N SER A 173 -1.01 1.44 -10.10
CA SER A 173 -1.93 0.63 -9.27
C SER A 173 -2.63 -0.46 -10.08
N THR A 174 -2.81 -0.24 -11.39
CA THR A 174 -3.40 -1.17 -12.36
C THR A 174 -2.74 -1.00 -13.72
N GLY A 175 -2.54 -2.08 -14.48
CA GLY A 175 -1.98 -1.99 -15.83
C GLY A 175 -0.54 -1.48 -15.82
N SER A 176 -0.22 -0.59 -16.76
CA SER A 176 1.08 0.05 -16.90
C SER A 176 0.96 1.44 -17.54
N GLY A 177 2.02 2.23 -17.46
CA GLY A 177 2.10 3.52 -18.12
C GLY A 177 3.54 3.95 -18.42
N SER A 178 3.70 4.96 -19.27
CA SER A 178 5.00 5.54 -19.58
C SER A 178 5.48 6.45 -18.44
N PHE A 179 6.78 6.39 -18.15
CA PHE A 179 7.45 7.22 -17.16
C PHE A 179 8.79 7.67 -17.70
N VAL A 180 9.14 8.94 -17.50
CA VAL A 180 10.44 9.50 -17.89
C VAL A 180 11.36 9.43 -16.68
N VAL A 181 12.52 8.79 -16.85
CA VAL A 181 13.54 8.66 -15.80
C VAL A 181 13.98 10.08 -15.35
N PRO A 182 13.87 10.41 -14.05
CA PRO A 182 14.19 11.75 -13.56
C PRO A 182 15.66 12.15 -13.76
N ASP A 183 15.90 13.45 -13.80
CA ASP A 183 17.26 14.00 -13.84
C ASP A 183 18.10 13.50 -12.66
N GLY A 184 19.37 13.21 -12.94
CA GLY A 184 20.32 12.70 -11.95
C GLY A 184 20.14 11.23 -11.55
N ALA A 185 19.09 10.54 -12.00
CA ALA A 185 18.96 9.11 -11.78
C ALA A 185 19.91 8.34 -12.70
N THR A 186 20.75 7.48 -12.09
CA THR A 186 21.66 6.58 -12.81
C THR A 186 21.27 5.12 -12.65
N ASN A 187 20.46 4.81 -11.63
CA ASN A 187 20.02 3.46 -11.34
C ASN A 187 18.53 3.42 -11.03
N SER A 188 17.93 2.28 -11.37
CA SER A 188 16.60 1.90 -10.94
C SER A 188 16.67 0.66 -10.05
N VAL A 189 15.82 0.56 -9.03
CA VAL A 189 15.77 -0.58 -8.11
C VAL A 189 14.32 -1.00 -7.91
N THR A 190 13.99 -2.26 -8.20
CA THR A 190 12.64 -2.81 -7.98
C THR A 190 12.41 -3.17 -6.51
N ALA A 191 11.16 -3.42 -6.09
CA ALA A 191 10.87 -3.89 -4.73
C ALA A 191 11.55 -5.24 -4.38
N MET A 192 11.92 -6.03 -5.39
CA MET A 192 12.74 -7.24 -5.25
C MET A 192 14.24 -6.95 -5.06
N ASN A 193 14.61 -5.68 -4.88
CA ASN A 193 15.99 -5.21 -4.76
C ASN A 193 16.86 -5.55 -5.99
N VAL A 194 16.24 -5.62 -7.17
CA VAL A 194 16.97 -5.80 -8.43
C VAL A 194 17.34 -4.43 -8.96
N SER A 195 18.65 -4.17 -9.06
CA SER A 195 19.21 -2.92 -9.59
C SER A 195 19.46 -3.00 -11.09
N THR A 196 19.15 -1.94 -11.82
CA THR A 196 19.43 -1.83 -13.26
C THR A 196 19.85 -0.39 -13.60
N PRO A 197 20.97 -0.20 -14.33
CA PRO A 197 21.36 1.13 -14.80
C PRO A 197 20.29 1.76 -15.69
N VAL A 198 20.09 3.06 -15.54
CA VAL A 198 19.16 3.86 -16.35
C VAL A 198 19.78 5.17 -16.77
N THR A 199 19.25 5.77 -17.83
CA THR A 199 19.68 7.10 -18.28
C THR A 199 18.56 8.11 -18.01
N ALA A 200 18.89 9.25 -17.40
CA ALA A 200 17.95 10.36 -17.25
C ALA A 200 17.34 10.76 -18.60
N GLY A 201 16.04 11.10 -18.60
CA GLY A 201 15.29 11.42 -19.82
C GLY A 201 14.85 10.21 -20.66
N GLN A 202 15.37 9.00 -20.38
CA GLN A 202 14.85 7.78 -20.99
C GLN A 202 13.39 7.57 -20.60
N THR A 203 12.56 7.18 -21.56
CA THR A 203 11.19 6.72 -21.27
C THR A 203 11.20 5.21 -20.99
N VAL A 204 10.59 4.80 -19.89
CA VAL A 204 10.40 3.41 -19.47
C VAL A 204 8.92 3.11 -19.25
N THR A 205 8.55 1.84 -19.36
CA THR A 205 7.20 1.37 -19.00
C THR A 205 7.18 0.94 -17.54
N ILE A 206 6.31 1.55 -16.74
CA ILE A 206 6.11 1.25 -15.33
C ILE A 206 4.82 0.46 -15.16
N GLY A 207 4.93 -0.74 -14.61
CA GLY A 207 3.80 -1.58 -14.24
C GLY A 207 3.52 -1.57 -12.75
N SER A 208 3.00 -2.68 -12.23
CA SER A 208 2.62 -2.85 -10.83
C SER A 208 3.81 -3.03 -9.88
N MET A 209 5.00 -3.40 -10.37
CA MET A 209 6.20 -3.48 -9.55
C MET A 209 6.69 -2.06 -9.25
N PRO A 210 6.74 -1.62 -7.98
CA PRO A 210 7.32 -0.33 -7.66
C PRO A 210 8.82 -0.32 -7.94
N THR A 211 9.25 0.75 -8.59
CA THR A 211 10.64 0.94 -9.00
C THR A 211 11.11 2.29 -8.51
N TRP A 212 12.17 2.27 -7.69
CA TRP A 212 12.92 3.44 -7.24
C TRP A 212 13.89 3.89 -8.33
N PHE A 213 14.11 5.18 -8.47
CA PHE A 213 15.04 5.83 -9.40
C PHE A 213 15.86 6.88 -8.66
N GLY A 214 17.18 6.81 -8.76
CA GLY A 214 18.08 7.77 -8.14
C GLY A 214 19.55 7.54 -8.49
N ALA A 215 20.42 8.37 -7.92
CA ALA A 215 21.87 8.20 -8.02
C ALA A 215 22.34 7.11 -7.05
N SER A 216 23.34 6.33 -7.47
CA SER A 216 24.05 5.39 -6.58
C SER A 216 25.09 6.07 -5.71
#